data_AF-G4HJ33-F1
#
_entry.id   AF-G4HJ33-F1
#
_cell.length_a   1.000
_cell.length_b   1.000
_cell.length_c   1.000
_cell.angle_alpha   90.00
_cell.angle_beta   90.00
_cell.angle_gamma   90.00
#
_symmetry.space_group_name_H-M   'P 1'
#
loop_
_entity.id
_entity.type
_entity.pdbx_description
1 polymer ?
#
loop_
_entity_poly.entity_id
_entity_poly.type
_entity_poly.pdbx_seq_one_letter_code
_entity_poly.pdbx_strand_id
1 'polypeptide(L)'
;MNNDGGIVSFQLMLNPALEREWIGTDEETQKYKQFIKQADNFTKDIMTGFTFDPTPVKNEVAQFATIQAKYYNGLFNGALDPDEYFAKFKTEGEVVLKKIQNELQKQVDAFLAK
;
A
#
# COMPACT_ATOMS: atom_id res chain seq x y z
N MET A 1 17.98 1.32 39.96
CA MET A 1 17.40 0.06 39.45
C MET A 1 17.72 -0.02 37.98
N ASN A 2 18.75 -0.80 37.69
CA ASN A 2 19.22 -1.11 36.35
C ASN A 2 18.19 -2.01 35.65
N ASN A 3 17.90 -1.75 34.37
CA ASN A 3 18.02 -2.77 33.32
C ASN A 3 17.85 -2.10 31.95
N ASP A 4 18.98 -1.70 31.39
CA ASP A 4 19.36 -1.78 29.98
C ASP A 4 18.24 -1.65 28.94
N GLY A 5 18.16 -0.44 28.37
CA GLY A 5 17.57 -0.15 27.07
C GLY A 5 18.35 -0.79 25.92
N GLY A 6 18.64 -2.09 26.05
CA GLY A 6 19.12 -2.93 24.97
C GLY A 6 18.01 -3.03 23.94
N ILE A 7 18.31 -2.59 22.73
CA ILE A 7 17.48 -2.73 21.53
C ILE A 7 17.23 -4.23 21.35
N VAL A 8 16.15 -4.72 21.97
CA VAL A 8 15.62 -6.05 21.71
C VAL A 8 15.31 -6.05 20.23
N SER A 9 16.03 -6.89 19.48
CA SER A 9 15.88 -7.15 18.05
C SER A 9 14.51 -6.70 17.52
N PHE A 10 14.49 -5.73 16.60
CA PHE A 10 13.30 -5.10 16.00
C PHE A 10 12.20 -6.08 15.53
N GLN A 11 12.52 -7.37 15.45
CA GLN A 11 11.60 -8.47 15.19
C GLN A 11 10.46 -8.63 16.23
N LEU A 12 10.67 -8.26 17.50
CA LEU A 12 9.64 -8.41 18.56
C LEU A 12 8.78 -7.16 18.75
N MET A 13 9.25 -5.98 18.34
CA MET A 13 8.51 -4.72 18.49
C MET A 13 7.33 -4.58 17.52
N LEU A 14 7.28 -5.43 16.49
CA LEU A 14 6.23 -5.42 15.45
C LEU A 14 5.31 -6.65 15.53
N ASN A 15 5.40 -7.45 16.61
CA ASN A 15 4.42 -8.49 16.85
C ASN A 15 3.18 -7.86 17.53
N PRO A 16 2.03 -7.73 16.84
CA PRO A 16 0.84 -7.10 17.41
C PRO A 16 0.35 -7.80 18.69
N ALA A 17 0.67 -9.09 18.88
CA ALA A 17 0.31 -9.84 20.08
C ALA A 17 1.22 -9.57 21.30
N LEU A 18 2.41 -8.99 21.12
CA LEU A 18 3.40 -8.72 22.18
C LEU A 18 3.67 -7.23 22.39
N GLU A 19 2.89 -6.36 21.74
CA GLU A 19 3.04 -4.91 21.85
C GLU A 19 2.63 -4.42 23.25
N ARG A 20 3.54 -3.68 23.90
CA ARG A 20 3.30 -3.11 25.23
C ARG A 20 2.31 -1.96 25.15
N GLU A 21 1.30 -1.97 26.01
CA GLU A 21 0.33 -0.89 26.12
C GLU A 21 0.69 0.08 27.25
N TRP A 22 0.39 1.37 27.05
CA TRP A 22 0.61 2.39 28.06
C TRP A 22 -0.52 2.37 29.08
N ILE A 23 -0.18 2.37 30.37
CA ILE A 23 -1.14 2.18 31.48
C ILE A 23 -2.22 3.28 31.53
N GLY A 24 -1.93 4.49 31.04
CA GLY A 24 -2.91 5.59 31.04
C GLY A 24 -3.77 5.68 29.76
N THR A 25 -3.69 4.71 28.84
CA THR A 25 -4.59 4.66 27.69
C THR A 25 -6.01 4.40 28.19
N ASP A 26 -6.98 5.18 27.72
CA ASP A 26 -8.38 5.04 28.08
C ASP A 26 -8.96 3.70 27.59
N GLU A 27 -10.05 3.26 28.22
CA GLU A 27 -10.66 1.96 27.95
C GLU A 27 -11.18 1.80 26.51
N GLU A 28 -11.63 2.88 25.87
CA GLU A 28 -12.13 2.84 24.49
C GLU A 28 -10.98 2.59 23.52
N THR A 29 -9.89 3.34 23.68
CA THR A 29 -8.67 3.16 22.90
C THR A 29 -8.05 1.77 23.13
N GLN A 30 -8.10 1.23 24.34
CA GLN A 30 -7.65 -0.15 24.63
C GLN A 30 -8.49 -1.18 23.88
N LYS A 31 -9.83 -1.07 23.91
CA LYS A 31 -10.73 -1.97 23.17
C LYS A 31 -10.50 -1.88 21.66
N TYR A 32 -10.34 -0.68 21.13
CA TYR A 32 -10.02 -0.47 19.73
C TYR A 32 -8.69 -1.12 19.33
N LYS A 33 -7.65 -0.97 20.15
CA LYS A 33 -6.34 -1.61 19.94
C LYS A 33 -6.43 -3.14 19.95
N GLN A 34 -7.21 -3.72 20.86
CA GLN A 34 -7.42 -5.17 20.90
C GLN A 34 -8.15 -5.68 19.66
N PHE A 35 -9.15 -4.93 19.18
CA PHE A 35 -9.87 -5.26 17.96
C PHE A 35 -8.95 -5.29 16.74
N ILE A 36 -8.12 -4.26 16.53
CA ILE A 36 -7.23 -4.18 15.36
C ILE A 36 -6.08 -5.20 15.36
N LYS A 37 -5.66 -5.68 16.53
CA LYS A 37 -4.57 -6.67 16.66
C LYS A 37 -4.97 -8.08 16.21
N GLN A 38 -6.27 -8.38 16.20
CA GLN A 38 -6.80 -9.69 15.84
C GLN A 38 -7.12 -9.70 14.34
N ALA A 39 -6.28 -10.38 13.55
CA ALA A 39 -6.47 -10.48 12.10
C ALA A 39 -7.83 -11.07 11.71
N ASP A 40 -8.38 -11.97 12.54
CA ASP A 40 -9.69 -12.61 12.33
C ASP A 40 -10.88 -11.64 12.41
N ASN A 41 -10.69 -10.43 12.95
CA ASN A 41 -11.70 -9.37 12.92
C ASN A 41 -11.83 -8.71 11.53
N PHE A 42 -10.94 -9.05 10.60
CA PHE A 42 -10.91 -8.48 9.25
C PHE A 42 -11.12 -9.57 8.19
N THR A 43 -11.78 -9.18 7.10
CA THR A 43 -11.86 -10.04 5.93
C THR A 43 -10.51 -10.03 5.22
N LYS A 44 -9.89 -11.20 5.09
CA LYS A 44 -8.66 -11.36 4.32
C LYS A 44 -8.90 -11.00 2.86
N ASP A 45 -8.02 -10.17 2.30
CA ASP A 45 -8.06 -9.81 0.87
C ASP A 45 -7.74 -11.04 0.01
N ILE A 46 -8.50 -11.24 -1.07
CA ILE A 46 -8.31 -12.36 -2.01
C ILE A 46 -6.93 -12.33 -2.69
N MET A 47 -6.30 -11.16 -2.78
CA MET A 47 -4.98 -10.92 -3.34
C MET A 47 -3.86 -11.03 -2.30
N THR A 48 -4.16 -11.43 -1.06
CA THR A 48 -3.13 -11.57 -0.01
C THR A 48 -2.04 -12.54 -0.46
N GLY A 49 -0.79 -12.06 -0.55
CA GLY A 49 0.36 -12.83 -1.03
C GLY A 49 0.66 -12.68 -2.52
N PHE A 50 -0.15 -11.93 -3.26
CA PHE A 50 0.14 -11.55 -4.64
C PHE A 50 1.24 -10.48 -4.69
N THR A 51 2.14 -10.59 -5.66
CA THR A 51 3.11 -9.54 -5.99
C THR A 51 3.21 -9.44 -7.50
N PHE A 52 3.03 -8.24 -8.03
CA PHE A 52 3.10 -7.97 -9.46
C PHE A 52 4.55 -8.12 -9.97
N ASP A 53 4.74 -8.86 -11.06
CA ASP A 53 5.99 -8.91 -11.82
C ASP A 53 5.96 -7.89 -12.97
N PRO A 54 6.73 -6.78 -12.88
CA PRO A 54 6.75 -5.76 -13.92
C PRO A 54 7.61 -6.14 -15.12
N THR A 55 8.36 -7.25 -15.07
CA THR A 55 9.31 -7.65 -16.13
C THR A 55 8.70 -7.64 -17.54
N PRO A 56 7.47 -8.17 -17.77
CA PRO A 56 6.86 -8.19 -19.11
C PRO A 56 6.48 -6.81 -19.66
N VAL A 57 6.30 -5.81 -18.79
CA VAL A 57 5.85 -4.44 -19.14
C VAL A 57 6.81 -3.37 -18.61
N LYS A 58 8.10 -3.72 -18.45
CA LYS A 58 9.10 -2.86 -17.83
C LYS A 58 9.25 -1.51 -18.52
N ASN A 59 9.16 -1.49 -19.85
CA ASN A 59 9.26 -0.27 -20.65
C ASN A 59 8.06 0.64 -20.43
N GLU A 60 6.85 0.08 -20.45
CA GLU A 60 5.61 0.79 -20.17
C GLU A 60 5.60 1.36 -18.75
N VAL A 61 6.08 0.60 -17.75
CA VAL A 61 6.21 1.07 -16.36
C VAL A 61 7.14 2.29 -16.29
N ALA A 62 8.31 2.24 -16.95
CA ALA A 62 9.24 3.37 -16.97
C ALA A 62 8.65 4.60 -17.68
N GLN A 63 7.95 4.39 -18.80
CA GLN A 63 7.26 5.46 -19.52
C GLN A 63 6.16 6.09 -18.65
N PHE A 64 5.33 5.27 -18.00
CA PHE A 64 4.27 5.74 -17.12
C PHE A 64 4.81 6.48 -15.90
N ALA A 65 5.93 6.05 -15.33
CA ALA A 65 6.59 6.74 -14.21
C ALA A 65 6.98 8.19 -14.57
N THR A 66 7.44 8.41 -15.82
CA THR A 66 7.76 9.76 -16.30
C THR A 66 6.50 10.63 -16.43
N ILE A 67 5.39 10.06 -16.88
CA ILE A 67 4.10 10.77 -16.96
C ILE A 67 3.59 11.08 -15.55
N GLN A 68 3.62 10.10 -14.65
CA GLN A 68 3.20 10.26 -13.26
C GLN A 68 3.98 11.38 -12.56
N ALA A 69 5.30 11.46 -12.76
CA ALA A 69 6.16 12.49 -12.16
C ALA A 69 5.75 13.92 -12.53
N LYS A 70 5.14 14.14 -13.71
CA LYS A 70 4.68 15.46 -14.15
C LYS A 70 3.42 15.94 -13.41
N TYR A 71 2.49 15.03 -13.11
CA TYR A 71 1.14 15.38 -12.67
C TYR A 71 0.83 14.99 -11.23
N TYR A 72 1.35 13.84 -10.77
CA TYR A 72 0.89 13.20 -9.54
C TYR A 72 1.11 14.08 -8.30
N ASN A 73 2.31 14.61 -8.09
CA ASN A 73 2.60 15.45 -6.93
C ASN A 73 1.75 16.72 -6.89
N GLY A 74 1.47 17.32 -8.04
CA GLY A 74 0.64 18.52 -8.13
C GLY A 74 -0.83 18.22 -7.84
N LEU A 75 -1.36 17.14 -8.43
CA LEU A 75 -2.73 16.68 -8.20
C LEU A 75 -2.96 16.20 -6.76
N PHE A 76 -2.03 15.42 -6.21
CA PHE A 76 -2.15 14.83 -4.88
C PHE A 76 -2.10 15.87 -3.76
N ASN A 77 -1.25 16.89 -3.91
CA ASN A 77 -1.11 17.95 -2.92
C ASN A 77 -2.10 19.12 -3.10
N GLY A 78 -2.98 19.06 -4.11
CA GLY A 78 -3.93 20.13 -4.41
C GLY A 78 -3.30 21.40 -5.00
N ALA A 79 -2.09 21.31 -5.56
CA ALA A 79 -1.42 22.42 -6.23
C ALA A 79 -1.87 22.61 -7.69
N LEU A 80 -2.50 21.59 -8.28
CA LEU A 80 -3.10 21.63 -9.62
C LEU A 80 -4.61 21.44 -9.52
N ASP A 81 -5.36 22.17 -10.35
CA ASP A 81 -6.80 21.98 -10.50
C ASP A 81 -7.08 20.58 -11.07
N PRO A 82 -7.79 19.70 -10.33
CA PRO A 82 -8.13 18.37 -10.81
C PRO A 82 -8.96 18.38 -12.10
N ASP A 83 -9.85 19.34 -12.30
CA ASP A 83 -10.76 19.36 -13.46
C ASP A 83 -9.99 19.56 -14.76
N GLU A 84 -8.92 20.37 -14.73
CA GLU A 84 -8.06 20.62 -15.89
C GLU A 84 -6.96 19.55 -16.04
N TYR A 85 -6.23 19.25 -14.97
CA TYR A 85 -4.98 18.49 -15.05
C TYR A 85 -5.21 16.97 -15.02
N PHE A 86 -6.33 16.50 -14.46
CA PHE A 86 -6.65 15.07 -14.49
C PHE A 86 -6.95 14.60 -15.92
N ALA A 87 -7.63 15.41 -16.73
CA ALA A 87 -7.89 15.11 -18.14
C ALA A 87 -6.59 14.99 -18.96
N LYS A 88 -5.62 15.88 -18.72
CA LYS A 88 -4.29 15.83 -19.35
C LYS A 88 -3.51 14.59 -18.92
N PHE A 89 -3.49 14.30 -17.62
CA PHE A 89 -2.84 13.10 -17.08
C PHE A 89 -3.42 11.82 -17.67
N LYS A 90 -4.75 11.72 -17.75
CA LYS A 90 -5.43 10.59 -18.38
C LYS A 90 -5.02 10.46 -19.85
N THR A 91 -5.07 11.54 -20.62
CA THR A 91 -4.76 11.51 -22.06
C THR A 91 -3.32 11.06 -22.33
N GLU A 92 -2.34 11.53 -21.55
CA GLU A 92 -0.94 11.11 -21.71
C GLU A 92 -0.71 9.67 -21.24
N GLY A 93 -1.37 9.25 -20.16
CA GLY A 93 -1.08 7.99 -19.47
C GLY A 93 -1.93 6.79 -19.88
N GLU A 94 -3.14 6.99 -20.42
CA GLU A 94 -4.16 5.93 -20.54
C GLU A 94 -3.71 4.75 -21.40
N VAL A 95 -3.09 5.00 -22.55
CA VAL A 95 -2.64 3.91 -23.45
C VAL A 95 -1.55 3.07 -22.81
N VAL A 96 -0.58 3.71 -22.16
CA VAL A 96 0.54 3.03 -21.49
C VAL A 96 0.04 2.27 -20.27
N LEU A 97 -0.81 2.92 -19.47
CA LEU A 97 -1.44 2.33 -18.29
C LEU A 97 -2.29 1.11 -18.65
N LYS A 98 -3.01 1.16 -19.78
CA LYS A 98 -3.85 0.04 -20.23
C LYS A 98 -3.02 -1.23 -20.47
N LYS A 99 -1.82 -1.11 -21.02
CA LYS A 99 -0.92 -2.27 -21.20
C LYS A 99 -0.48 -2.87 -19.86
N ILE A 100 -0.12 -2.01 -18.90
CA ILE A 100 0.24 -2.44 -17.54
C ILE A 100 -0.95 -3.14 -16.87
N GLN A 101 -2.16 -2.57 -16.98
CA GLN A 101 -3.39 -3.14 -16.44
C GLN A 101 -3.71 -4.51 -17.03
N ASN A 102 -3.54 -4.69 -18.35
CA ASN A 102 -3.81 -5.97 -18.99
C ASN A 102 -2.84 -7.06 -18.50
N GLU A 103 -1.56 -6.74 -18.33
CA GLU A 103 -0.59 -7.70 -17.77
C GLU A 103 -0.86 -7.97 -16.28
N LEU A 104 -1.18 -6.93 -15.49
CA LEU A 104 -1.58 -7.10 -14.09
C LEU A 104 -2.78 -8.05 -13.99
N GLN A 105 -3.84 -7.83 -14.78
CA GLN A 105 -5.03 -8.67 -14.77
C GLN A 105 -4.69 -10.13 -15.10
N LYS A 106 -3.87 -10.37 -16.12
CA LYS A 106 -3.41 -11.72 -16.47
C LYS A 106 -2.69 -12.40 -15.30
N GLN A 107 -1.84 -11.68 -14.57
CA GLN A 107 -1.14 -12.22 -13.41
C GLN A 107 -2.08 -12.47 -12.22
N VAL A 108 -3.06 -11.57 -12.00
CA VAL A 108 -4.11 -11.74 -11.00
C VAL A 108 -4.95 -12.99 -11.31
N ASP A 109 -5.42 -13.15 -12.54
CA ASP A 109 -6.22 -14.30 -12.95
C ASP A 109 -5.46 -15.61 -12.76
N ALA A 110 -4.17 -15.64 -13.14
CA ALA A 110 -3.29 -16.78 -12.92
C ALA A 110 -2.99 -17.06 -11.43
N PHE A 111 -3.03 -16.03 -10.57
CA PHE A 111 -2.87 -16.19 -9.12
C PHE A 111 -4.13 -16.74 -8.48
N LEU A 112 -5.31 -16.23 -8.84
CA LEU A 112 -6.60 -16.64 -8.28
C LEU A 112 -7.08 -18.02 -8.76
N ALA A 113 -6.54 -18.52 -9.89
CA ALA A 113 -6.82 -19.86 -10.40
C ALA A 113 -6.03 -20.99 -9.70
N LYS A 114 -5.13 -20.67 -8.76
CA LYS A 114 -4.35 -21.65 -7.97
C LYS A 114 -5.07 -22.05 -6.70
#